data_AF-A0A818FTE3-F1
#
_entry.id   AF-A0A818FTE3-F1
#
_cell.length_a   1.000
_cell.length_b   1.000
_cell.length_c   1.000
_cell.angle_alpha   90.00
_cell.angle_beta   90.00
_cell.angle_gamma   90.00
#
_symmetry.space_group_name_H-M   'P 1'
#
loop_
_entity.id
_entity.type
_entity.pdbx_description
1 polymer ?
#
loop_
_entity_poly.entity_id
_entity_poly.type
_entity_poly.pdbx_seq_one_letter_code
_entity_poly.pdbx_strand_id
1 'polypeptide(L)'
;MENEQQTNQAILEFLNYFDNEWLKSNDGWYEGLQLYTPSTNNALEAINKTIKDDGTFRERLVLSRFLTIASNIVNNWSIERDTSSINVKLFATEPTISLQLWTSSYQWAKLIKDIVCIPNVSSKKYYIPARDLQSITQATLDKYENKKWTTFNQFKKSFDIWCMEMENGSDWKISKCNCPDFLKNYICKHAVGMAIRLKYCKPPAAAKTVPIGEKRKRGRPAKAKPALLVQ
;
A
#
# COMPACT_ATOMS: atom_id res chain seq x y z
N MET A 1 33.00 -26.15 -18.48
CA MET A 1 32.72 -25.56 -19.80
C MET A 1 31.31 -25.92 -20.30
N GLU A 2 30.92 -27.20 -20.45
CA GLU A 2 29.55 -27.56 -20.86
C GLU A 2 28.44 -27.02 -19.94
N ASN A 3 28.65 -27.09 -18.63
CA ASN A 3 27.69 -26.59 -17.64
C ASN A 3 27.51 -25.06 -17.69
N GLU A 4 28.56 -24.35 -18.10
CA GLU A 4 28.58 -22.88 -18.19
C GLU A 4 27.91 -22.40 -19.50
N GLN A 5 28.10 -23.15 -20.58
CA GLN A 5 27.38 -22.94 -21.85
C GLN A 5 25.88 -23.24 -21.74
N GLN A 6 25.49 -24.34 -21.06
CA GLN A 6 24.07 -24.61 -20.78
C GLN A 6 23.43 -23.53 -19.91
N THR A 7 24.16 -23.03 -18.91
CA THR A 7 23.69 -21.93 -18.05
C THR A 7 23.46 -20.65 -18.86
N ASN A 8 24.38 -20.30 -19.77
CA ASN A 8 24.24 -19.13 -20.63
C ASN A 8 23.08 -19.27 -21.63
N GLN A 9 22.86 -20.47 -22.17
CA GLN A 9 21.73 -20.74 -23.06
C GLN A 9 20.39 -20.59 -22.35
N ALA A 10 20.24 -21.16 -21.15
CA ALA A 10 19.04 -21.03 -20.34
C ALA A 10 18.73 -19.56 -19.97
N ILE A 11 19.78 -18.77 -19.69
CA ILE A 11 19.63 -17.33 -19.44
C ILE A 11 19.09 -16.61 -20.67
N LEU A 12 19.63 -16.89 -21.86
CA LEU A 12 19.17 -16.27 -23.11
C LEU A 12 17.72 -16.65 -23.45
N GLU A 13 17.36 -17.92 -23.25
CA GLU A 13 15.98 -18.39 -23.42
C GLU A 13 15.02 -17.69 -22.47
N PHE A 14 15.40 -17.55 -21.19
CA PHE A 14 14.62 -16.79 -20.22
C PHE A 14 14.49 -15.31 -20.61
N LEU A 15 15.57 -14.66 -21.02
CA LEU A 15 15.53 -13.25 -21.41
C LEU A 15 14.64 -13.02 -22.64
N ASN A 16 14.70 -13.91 -23.63
CA ASN A 16 13.83 -13.84 -24.81
C ASN A 16 12.36 -14.08 -24.46
N TYR A 17 12.08 -15.08 -23.61
CA TYR A 17 10.74 -15.31 -23.08
C TYR A 17 10.23 -14.08 -22.32
N PHE A 18 11.06 -13.53 -21.43
CA PHE A 18 10.71 -12.37 -20.63
C PHE A 18 10.41 -11.13 -21.48
N ASP A 19 11.24 -10.86 -22.49
CA ASP A 19 11.02 -9.74 -23.41
C ASP A 19 9.71 -9.89 -24.18
N ASN A 20 9.45 -11.07 -24.76
CA ASN A 20 8.24 -11.30 -25.54
C ASN A 20 6.97 -11.28 -24.67
N GLU A 21 6.95 -12.01 -23.56
CA GLU A 21 5.76 -12.12 -22.73
C GLU A 21 5.52 -10.89 -21.86
N TRP A 22 6.55 -10.38 -21.19
CA TRP A 22 6.38 -9.39 -20.12
C TRP A 22 6.77 -7.97 -20.51
N LEU A 23 7.51 -7.76 -21.61
CA LEU A 23 7.82 -6.41 -22.08
C LEU A 23 7.03 -6.00 -23.31
N LYS A 24 6.69 -6.94 -24.21
CA LYS A 24 5.94 -6.66 -25.44
C LYS A 24 4.45 -6.96 -25.34
N SER A 25 4.08 -8.12 -24.80
CA SER A 25 2.68 -8.56 -24.75
C SER A 25 1.96 -8.14 -23.46
N ASN A 26 2.63 -8.24 -22.30
CA ASN A 26 2.05 -7.95 -20.99
C ASN A 26 2.90 -6.93 -20.21
N ASP A 27 3.13 -5.74 -20.78
CA ASP A 27 3.88 -4.64 -20.14
C ASP A 27 3.23 -4.06 -18.86
N GLY A 28 2.04 -4.57 -18.54
CA GLY A 28 1.20 -4.33 -17.37
C GLY A 28 1.74 -4.71 -15.99
N TRP A 29 2.87 -5.42 -15.90
CA TRP A 29 3.24 -6.17 -14.69
C TRP A 29 3.83 -5.33 -13.55
N TYR A 30 4.26 -4.09 -13.80
CA TYR A 30 4.89 -3.24 -12.78
C TYR A 30 3.88 -2.31 -12.10
N GLU A 31 3.91 -2.24 -10.76
CA GLU A 31 2.95 -1.45 -9.95
C GLU A 31 2.97 0.06 -10.28
N GLY A 32 4.05 0.55 -10.89
CA GLY A 32 4.18 1.94 -11.31
C GLY A 32 3.40 2.30 -12.58
N LEU A 33 2.89 1.32 -13.33
CA LEU A 33 2.19 1.57 -14.60
C LEU A 33 0.86 2.30 -14.36
N GLN A 34 0.12 1.80 -13.37
CA GLN A 34 -1.15 2.38 -12.98
C GLN A 34 -1.14 2.60 -11.47
N LEU A 35 -0.70 3.79 -11.08
CA LEU A 35 -0.71 4.20 -9.68
C LEU A 35 -2.14 4.21 -9.14
N TYR A 36 -2.28 3.80 -7.88
CA TYR A 36 -3.54 3.82 -7.14
C TYR A 36 -4.60 2.83 -7.63
N THR A 37 -4.20 1.81 -8.40
CA THR A 37 -5.03 0.65 -8.74
C THR A 37 -4.56 -0.59 -7.97
N PRO A 38 -5.45 -1.51 -7.53
CA PRO A 38 -5.02 -2.60 -6.68
C PRO A 38 -4.06 -3.51 -7.44
N SER A 39 -2.84 -3.67 -6.93
CA SER A 39 -1.82 -4.54 -7.55
C SER A 39 -1.98 -6.02 -7.19
N THR A 40 -3.05 -6.38 -6.47
CA THR A 40 -3.27 -7.74 -5.99
C THR A 40 -4.61 -8.28 -6.48
N ASN A 41 -4.64 -9.58 -6.79
CA ASN A 41 -5.84 -10.33 -7.11
C ASN A 41 -6.65 -10.74 -5.86
N ASN A 42 -6.34 -10.19 -4.68
CA ASN A 42 -6.96 -10.60 -3.40
C ASN A 42 -8.49 -10.56 -3.44
N ALA A 43 -9.09 -9.57 -4.09
CA ALA A 43 -10.53 -9.48 -4.23
C ALA A 43 -11.09 -10.64 -5.09
N LEU A 44 -10.43 -10.97 -6.20
CA LEU A 44 -10.81 -12.08 -7.06
C LEU A 44 -10.65 -13.42 -6.35
N GLU A 45 -9.52 -13.62 -5.66
CA GLU A 45 -9.27 -14.85 -4.90
C GLU A 45 -10.23 -15.01 -3.72
N ALA A 46 -10.61 -13.93 -3.06
CA ALA A 46 -11.62 -13.95 -2.00
C ALA A 46 -12.99 -14.39 -2.55
N ILE A 47 -13.44 -13.83 -3.68
CA ILE A 47 -14.69 -14.23 -4.33
C ILE A 47 -14.63 -15.69 -4.78
N ASN A 48 -13.54 -16.09 -5.43
CA ASN A 48 -13.33 -17.47 -5.85
C ASN A 48 -13.40 -18.43 -4.67
N LYS A 49 -12.84 -18.03 -3.52
CA LYS A 49 -12.91 -18.79 -2.28
C LYS A 49 -14.34 -18.92 -1.78
N THR A 50 -15.12 -17.83 -1.71
CA THR A 50 -16.55 -17.89 -1.33
C THR A 50 -17.33 -18.83 -2.24
N ILE A 51 -17.12 -18.75 -3.56
CA ILE A 51 -17.80 -19.64 -4.52
C ILE A 51 -17.41 -21.09 -4.25
N LYS A 52 -16.12 -21.39 -4.05
CA LYS A 52 -15.63 -22.75 -3.86
C LYS A 52 -16.04 -23.33 -2.51
N ASP A 53 -15.85 -22.59 -1.42
CA ASP A 53 -16.00 -23.12 -0.07
C ASP A 53 -17.46 -23.06 0.41
N ASP A 54 -18.19 -21.99 0.08
CA ASP A 54 -19.56 -21.77 0.58
C ASP A 54 -20.64 -22.07 -0.48
N GLY A 55 -20.34 -21.79 -1.75
CA GLY A 55 -21.31 -21.93 -2.83
C GLY A 55 -21.40 -23.35 -3.38
N THR A 56 -20.28 -23.86 -3.89
CA THR A 56 -20.22 -25.15 -4.60
C THR A 56 -19.64 -26.27 -3.76
N PHE A 57 -19.11 -25.99 -2.57
CA PHE A 57 -18.37 -26.94 -1.73
C PHE A 57 -17.30 -27.71 -2.52
N ARG A 58 -16.68 -27.03 -3.50
CA ARG A 58 -15.68 -27.54 -4.44
C ARG A 58 -16.17 -28.68 -5.35
N GLU A 59 -17.49 -28.89 -5.43
CA GLU A 59 -18.10 -29.83 -6.35
C GLU A 59 -18.30 -29.22 -7.74
N ARG A 60 -18.32 -30.10 -8.76
CA ARG A 60 -18.74 -29.71 -10.12
C ARG A 60 -20.25 -29.72 -10.20
N LEU A 61 -20.84 -28.61 -10.64
CA LEU A 61 -22.28 -28.43 -10.71
C LEU A 61 -22.76 -28.31 -12.15
N VAL A 62 -23.98 -28.78 -12.42
CA VAL A 62 -24.71 -28.44 -13.65
C VAL A 62 -25.04 -26.95 -13.68
N LEU A 63 -25.09 -26.36 -14.88
CA LEU A 63 -25.22 -24.92 -15.06
C LEU A 63 -26.42 -24.31 -14.31
N SER A 64 -27.60 -24.95 -14.36
CA SER A 64 -28.81 -24.46 -13.68
C SER A 64 -28.62 -24.34 -12.16
N ARG A 65 -27.97 -25.33 -11.55
CA ARG A 65 -27.67 -25.35 -10.11
C ARG A 65 -26.62 -24.29 -9.76
N PHE A 66 -25.59 -24.14 -10.61
CA PHE A 66 -24.58 -23.10 -10.43
C PHE A 66 -25.19 -21.69 -10.47
N LEU A 67 -26.05 -21.40 -11.44
CA LEU A 67 -26.72 -20.10 -11.55
C LEU A 67 -27.58 -19.80 -10.32
N THR A 68 -28.30 -20.79 -9.81
CA THR A 68 -29.10 -20.65 -8.57
C THR A 68 -28.21 -20.28 -7.38
N ILE A 69 -27.06 -20.94 -7.22
CA ILE A 69 -26.10 -20.63 -6.15
C ILE A 69 -25.50 -19.24 -6.33
N ALA A 70 -25.09 -18.87 -7.54
CA ALA A 70 -24.56 -17.54 -7.83
C ALA A 70 -25.57 -16.43 -7.49
N SER A 71 -26.83 -16.61 -7.88
CA SER A 71 -27.93 -15.69 -7.51
C SER A 71 -28.11 -15.60 -6.00
N ASN A 72 -28.05 -16.72 -5.27
CA ASN A 72 -28.15 -16.72 -3.81
C ASN A 72 -26.97 -15.99 -3.14
N ILE A 73 -25.74 -16.16 -3.64
CA ILE A 73 -24.56 -15.44 -3.14
C ILE A 73 -24.76 -13.93 -3.28
N VAL A 74 -25.16 -13.47 -4.47
CA VAL A 74 -25.39 -12.04 -4.74
C VAL A 74 -26.56 -11.51 -3.89
N ASN A 75 -27.64 -12.28 -3.76
CA ASN A 75 -28.78 -11.91 -2.91
C ASN A 75 -28.36 -11.76 -1.44
N ASN A 76 -27.61 -12.71 -0.90
CA ASN A 76 -27.10 -12.64 0.47
C ASN A 76 -26.20 -11.41 0.66
N TRP A 77 -25.30 -11.13 -0.29
CA TRP A 77 -24.47 -9.93 -0.25
C TRP A 77 -25.26 -8.63 -0.27
N SER A 78 -26.41 -8.61 -0.97
CA SER A 78 -27.34 -7.49 -1.01
C SER A 78 -28.02 -7.30 0.35
N ILE A 79 -28.59 -8.38 0.91
CA ILE A 79 -29.25 -8.38 2.22
C ILE A 79 -28.29 -7.94 3.33
N GLU A 80 -27.06 -8.46 3.34
CA GLU A 80 -26.04 -8.08 4.32
C GLU A 80 -25.67 -6.59 4.24
N ARG A 81 -25.93 -5.92 3.12
CA ARG A 81 -25.61 -4.51 2.87
C ARG A 81 -26.82 -3.60 2.95
N ASP A 82 -28.00 -4.14 3.28
CA ASP A 82 -29.20 -3.36 3.48
C ASP A 82 -29.03 -2.45 4.70
N THR A 83 -29.18 -1.13 4.50
CA THR A 83 -29.04 -0.11 5.53
C THR A 83 -30.13 -0.15 6.59
N SER A 84 -31.25 -0.83 6.31
CA SER A 84 -32.33 -1.06 7.28
C SER A 84 -32.04 -2.22 8.25
N SER A 85 -31.04 -3.05 7.94
CA SER A 85 -30.67 -4.21 8.76
C SER A 85 -29.88 -3.81 10.02
N ILE A 86 -30.20 -4.46 11.15
CA ILE A 86 -29.47 -4.30 12.41
C ILE A 86 -27.99 -4.70 12.26
N ASN A 87 -27.70 -5.70 11.41
CA ASN A 87 -26.36 -6.25 11.21
C ASN A 87 -25.74 -5.84 9.87
N VAL A 88 -26.00 -4.60 9.42
CA VAL A 88 -25.49 -4.08 8.15
C VAL A 88 -23.96 -4.16 8.06
N LYS A 89 -23.45 -4.72 6.97
CA LYS A 89 -22.02 -4.71 6.60
C LYS A 89 -21.72 -3.51 5.70
N LEU A 90 -21.27 -2.42 6.32
CA LEU A 90 -20.87 -1.22 5.58
C LEU A 90 -19.55 -1.41 4.85
N PHE A 91 -19.42 -0.78 3.68
CA PHE A 91 -18.13 -0.68 3.00
C PHE A 91 -17.17 0.18 3.81
N ALA A 92 -15.94 -0.29 3.97
CA ALA A 92 -14.88 0.55 4.50
C ALA A 92 -14.59 1.68 3.50
N THR A 93 -14.93 2.91 3.89
CA THR A 93 -14.65 4.12 3.11
C THR A 93 -13.29 4.72 3.45
N GLU A 94 -12.65 4.22 4.52
CA GLU A 94 -11.36 4.69 5.01
C GLU A 94 -10.40 3.52 5.25
N PRO A 95 -9.08 3.73 5.06
CA PRO A 95 -8.09 2.72 5.37
C PRO A 95 -8.03 2.45 6.87
N THR A 96 -8.02 1.17 7.24
CA THR A 96 -7.78 0.75 8.62
C THR A 96 -6.28 0.85 8.95
N ILE A 97 -5.93 1.68 9.93
CA ILE A 97 -4.53 1.90 10.31
C ILE A 97 -4.15 0.96 11.46
N SER A 98 -3.31 -0.04 11.15
CA SER A 98 -2.82 -0.98 12.15
C SER A 98 -1.93 -0.30 13.19
N LEU A 99 -1.85 -0.89 14.39
CA LEU A 99 -0.97 -0.39 15.45
C LEU A 99 0.51 -0.41 15.04
N GLN A 100 0.92 -1.38 14.21
CA GLN A 100 2.26 -1.43 13.64
C GLN A 100 2.52 -0.23 12.73
N LEU A 101 1.56 0.11 11.87
CA LEU A 101 1.65 1.28 10.99
C LEU A 101 1.67 2.58 11.80
N TRP A 102 0.84 2.71 12.83
CA TRP A 102 0.90 3.86 13.74
C TRP A 102 2.29 4.02 14.38
N THR A 103 2.91 2.91 14.78
CA THR A 103 4.23 2.92 15.43
C THR A 103 5.31 3.36 14.45
N SER A 104 5.36 2.77 13.25
CA SER A 104 6.37 3.11 12.23
C SER A 104 6.20 4.53 11.71
N SER A 105 4.96 5.00 11.57
CA SER A 105 4.63 6.39 11.19
C SER A 105 5.07 7.39 12.25
N TYR A 106 4.84 7.08 13.53
CA TYR A 106 5.28 7.94 14.64
C TYR A 106 6.79 8.02 14.73
N GLN A 107 7.50 6.89 14.62
CA GLN A 107 8.96 6.86 14.56
C GLN A 107 9.48 7.66 13.36
N TRP A 108 8.89 7.47 12.18
CA TRP A 108 9.25 8.22 10.97
C TRP A 108 9.00 9.73 11.13
N ALA A 109 7.87 10.12 11.74
CA ALA A 109 7.53 11.52 11.97
C ALA A 109 8.56 12.23 12.86
N LYS A 110 9.20 11.51 13.79
CA LYS A 110 10.26 12.03 14.67
C LYS A 110 11.64 12.14 13.99
N LEU A 111 11.86 11.52 12.84
CA LEU A 111 13.13 11.65 12.12
C LEU A 111 13.34 13.09 11.66
N ILE A 112 14.58 13.56 11.65
CA ILE A 112 14.91 14.88 11.08
C ILE A 112 15.05 14.67 9.56
N LYS A 113 13.93 14.86 8.85
CA LYS A 113 13.84 14.82 7.39
C LYS A 113 13.21 16.12 6.91
N ASP A 114 13.90 16.82 6.04
CA ASP A 114 13.44 18.05 5.40
C ASP A 114 12.53 17.70 4.24
N ILE A 115 11.27 18.14 4.37
CA ILE A 115 10.21 17.83 3.42
C ILE A 115 9.92 19.09 2.62
N VAL A 116 10.00 18.97 1.30
CA VAL A 116 9.67 20.07 0.40
C VAL A 116 8.17 20.03 0.13
N CYS A 117 7.48 21.14 0.38
CA CYS A 117 6.05 21.29 0.14
C CYS A 117 5.81 22.23 -1.04
N ILE A 118 5.14 21.75 -2.08
CA ILE A 118 4.69 22.55 -3.21
C ILE A 118 3.16 22.61 -3.20
N PRO A 119 2.55 23.77 -2.90
CA PRO A 119 1.11 23.94 -2.98
C PRO A 119 0.64 24.03 -4.44
N ASN A 120 -0.46 23.35 -4.75
CA ASN A 120 -1.24 23.51 -5.97
C ASN A 120 -2.60 24.14 -5.63
N VAL A 121 -3.38 24.45 -6.66
CA VAL A 121 -4.72 25.06 -6.52
C VAL A 121 -5.65 24.21 -5.64
N SER A 122 -5.70 22.89 -5.87
CA SER A 122 -6.61 21.98 -5.18
C SER A 122 -5.92 21.03 -4.18
N SER A 123 -4.59 20.95 -4.19
CA SER A 123 -3.84 19.97 -3.40
C SER A 123 -2.50 20.52 -2.92
N LYS A 124 -1.85 19.83 -1.99
CA LYS A 124 -0.45 20.06 -1.60
C LYS A 124 0.35 18.82 -1.89
N LYS A 125 1.47 18.98 -2.60
CA LYS A 125 2.46 17.93 -2.83
C LYS A 125 3.59 18.05 -1.81
N TYR A 126 3.93 16.92 -1.20
CA TYR A 126 5.00 16.76 -0.24
C TYR A 126 6.04 15.80 -0.81
N TYR A 127 7.24 16.31 -1.05
CA TYR A 127 8.38 15.53 -1.49
C TYR A 127 9.21 15.12 -0.29
N ILE A 128 9.33 13.81 -0.10
CA ILE A 128 9.90 13.17 1.07
C ILE A 128 11.17 12.44 0.67
N PRO A 129 12.32 12.73 1.31
CA PRO A 129 13.54 12.01 1.01
C PRO A 129 13.44 10.56 1.48
N ALA A 130 13.71 9.63 0.57
CA ALA A 130 13.70 8.20 0.87
C ALA A 130 15.00 7.77 1.59
N ARG A 131 14.97 6.56 2.17
CA ARG A 131 16.14 5.91 2.80
C ARG A 131 16.81 6.84 3.83
N ASP A 132 18.12 6.96 3.77
CA ASP A 132 18.95 7.73 4.70
C ASP A 132 19.13 9.19 4.27
N LEU A 133 18.59 9.61 3.12
CA LEU A 133 18.63 11.03 2.74
C LEU A 133 17.83 11.86 3.75
N GLN A 134 18.42 12.96 4.19
CA GLN A 134 17.79 13.88 5.14
C GLN A 134 17.03 14.99 4.43
N SER A 135 17.50 15.47 3.27
CA SER A 135 16.92 16.58 2.55
C SER A 135 16.90 16.35 1.04
N ILE A 136 16.08 17.14 0.34
CA ILE A 136 15.99 17.16 -1.13
C ILE A 136 16.38 18.56 -1.58
N THR A 137 17.36 18.68 -2.48
CA THR A 137 17.73 19.96 -3.08
C THR A 137 16.78 20.33 -4.22
N GLN A 138 16.61 21.62 -4.50
CA GLN A 138 15.76 22.10 -5.60
C GLN A 138 16.19 21.50 -6.95
N ALA A 139 17.51 21.47 -7.24
CA ALA A 139 18.03 20.86 -8.47
C ALA A 139 17.68 19.36 -8.60
N THR A 140 17.62 18.62 -7.49
CA THR A 140 17.19 17.21 -7.50
C THR A 140 15.70 17.10 -7.79
N LEU A 141 14.91 18.03 -7.25
CA LEU A 141 13.48 18.09 -7.46
C LEU A 141 13.12 18.46 -8.90
N ASP A 142 13.75 19.49 -9.46
CA ASP A 142 13.56 19.91 -10.85
C ASP A 142 13.89 18.76 -11.82
N LYS A 143 14.96 18.01 -11.51
CA LYS A 143 15.34 16.82 -12.26
C LYS A 143 14.34 15.68 -12.09
N TYR A 144 13.69 15.57 -10.94
CA TYR A 144 12.68 14.55 -10.67
C TYR A 144 11.38 14.85 -11.45
N GLU A 145 10.93 16.11 -11.47
CA GLU A 145 9.70 16.51 -12.17
C GLU A 145 9.83 16.46 -13.69
N ASN A 146 10.99 16.86 -14.23
CA ASN A 146 11.22 16.92 -15.69
C ASN A 146 11.82 15.63 -16.28
N LYS A 147 11.76 14.52 -15.55
CA LYS A 147 12.58 13.34 -15.86
C LYS A 147 11.98 12.50 -16.98
N LYS A 148 12.80 12.23 -18.01
CA LYS A 148 12.64 11.07 -18.90
C LYS A 148 13.62 9.99 -18.45
N TRP A 149 13.12 8.82 -18.09
CA TRP A 149 13.98 7.71 -17.68
C TRP A 149 14.41 6.93 -18.91
N THR A 150 15.63 7.19 -19.40
CA THR A 150 16.19 6.48 -20.56
C THR A 150 17.03 5.27 -20.19
N THR A 151 17.35 5.12 -18.89
CA THR A 151 18.07 3.95 -18.36
C THR A 151 17.47 3.48 -17.04
N PHE A 152 17.61 2.19 -16.74
CA PHE A 152 17.16 1.61 -15.47
C PHE A 152 17.81 2.27 -14.25
N ASN A 153 19.08 2.68 -14.34
CA ASN A 153 19.76 3.40 -13.25
C ASN A 153 19.14 4.77 -12.98
N GLN A 154 18.70 5.50 -14.02
CA GLN A 154 17.97 6.75 -13.85
C GLN A 154 16.60 6.53 -13.22
N PHE A 155 15.90 5.47 -13.64
CA PHE A 155 14.63 5.04 -13.05
C PHE A 155 14.81 4.68 -11.57
N LYS A 156 15.80 3.85 -11.22
CA LYS A 156 16.08 3.46 -9.83
C LYS A 156 16.28 4.66 -8.89
N LYS A 157 16.90 5.74 -9.38
CA LYS A 157 17.08 7.00 -8.64
C LYS A 157 15.77 7.78 -8.41
N SER A 158 14.66 7.47 -9.10
CA SER A 158 13.36 8.10 -8.79
C SER A 158 12.84 7.64 -7.42
N PHE A 159 13.19 6.42 -6.98
CA PHE A 159 12.82 5.86 -5.67
C PHE A 159 13.61 6.46 -4.50
N ASP A 160 14.47 7.46 -4.75
CA ASP A 160 15.12 8.24 -3.71
C ASP A 160 14.21 9.37 -3.18
N ILE A 161 13.08 9.63 -3.86
CA ILE A 161 12.09 10.64 -3.48
C ILE A 161 10.70 10.00 -3.48
N TRP A 162 9.99 10.11 -2.36
CA TRP A 162 8.57 9.81 -2.30
C TRP A 162 7.77 11.08 -2.51
N CYS A 163 6.79 11.05 -3.41
CA CYS A 163 5.83 12.11 -3.59
C CYS A 163 4.51 11.70 -2.92
N MET A 164 4.01 12.56 -2.03
CA MET A 164 2.70 12.43 -1.43
C MET A 164 1.85 13.63 -1.77
N GLU A 165 0.57 13.40 -2.05
CA GLU A 165 -0.39 14.44 -2.35
C GLU A 165 -1.55 14.41 -1.35
N MET A 166 -1.93 15.58 -0.84
CA MET A 166 -3.10 15.78 0.02
C MET A 166 -4.01 16.83 -0.61
N GLU A 167 -5.29 16.52 -0.81
CA GLU A 167 -6.27 17.48 -1.31
C GLU A 167 -6.65 18.50 -0.22
N ASN A 168 -6.79 19.76 -0.60
CA ASN A 168 -7.11 20.84 0.32
C ASN A 168 -8.51 20.64 0.93
N GLY A 169 -8.63 20.70 2.26
CA GLY A 169 -9.91 20.55 2.96
C GLY A 169 -10.45 19.11 3.04
N SER A 170 -9.74 18.13 2.48
CA SER A 170 -10.10 16.70 2.54
C SER A 170 -9.55 16.03 3.82
N ASP A 171 -10.08 14.84 4.16
CA ASP A 171 -9.46 13.99 5.17
C ASP A 171 -8.08 13.51 4.66
N TRP A 172 -7.05 13.68 5.48
CA TRP A 172 -5.69 13.25 5.18
C TRP A 172 -5.58 11.76 4.86
N LYS A 173 -6.53 10.93 5.30
CA LYS A 173 -6.57 9.49 4.98
C LYS A 173 -6.75 9.21 3.48
N ILE A 174 -7.29 10.17 2.73
CA ILE A 174 -7.48 10.10 1.26
C ILE A 174 -6.19 10.48 0.52
N SER A 175 -5.15 10.88 1.25
CA SER A 175 -3.86 11.23 0.66
C SER A 175 -3.29 10.10 -0.18
N LYS A 176 -2.56 10.49 -1.23
CA LYS A 176 -1.94 9.57 -2.19
C LYS A 176 -0.43 9.58 -1.99
N CYS A 177 0.24 8.45 -2.16
CA CYS A 177 1.69 8.37 -2.11
C CYS A 177 2.23 7.37 -3.14
N ASN A 178 3.39 7.66 -3.74
CA ASN A 178 4.02 6.78 -4.71
C ASN A 178 4.97 5.72 -4.09
N CYS A 179 5.03 5.61 -2.75
CA CYS A 179 5.91 4.62 -2.12
C CYS A 179 5.32 3.20 -2.21
N PRO A 180 6.15 2.14 -2.26
CA PRO A 180 5.67 0.75 -2.42
C PRO A 180 4.61 0.31 -1.40
N ASP A 181 4.78 0.71 -0.13
CA ASP A 181 3.81 0.37 0.93
C ASP A 181 2.41 0.94 0.62
N PHE A 182 2.35 2.14 0.01
CA PHE A 182 1.09 2.78 -0.37
C PHE A 182 0.48 2.11 -1.60
N LEU A 183 1.28 1.82 -2.62
CA LEU A 183 0.78 1.17 -3.85
C LEU A 183 0.11 -0.16 -3.54
N LYS A 184 0.61 -0.88 -2.53
CA LYS A 184 0.04 -2.16 -2.10
C LYS A 184 -1.16 -2.03 -1.15
N ASN A 185 -1.12 -1.09 -0.20
CA ASN A 185 -2.07 -1.06 0.92
C ASN A 185 -2.98 0.17 0.95
N TYR A 186 -2.81 1.12 0.03
CA TYR A 186 -3.51 2.41 -0.01
C TYR A 186 -3.35 3.28 1.24
N ILE A 187 -2.38 2.93 2.08
CA ILE A 187 -1.98 3.70 3.26
C ILE A 187 -0.54 3.34 3.57
N CYS A 188 0.25 4.31 4.01
CA CYS A 188 1.66 4.11 4.30
C CYS A 188 2.14 4.95 5.48
N LYS A 189 3.35 4.68 5.94
CA LYS A 189 3.94 5.42 7.07
C LYS A 189 4.17 6.89 6.76
N HIS A 190 4.34 7.23 5.48
CA HIS A 190 4.51 8.61 5.04
C HIS A 190 3.20 9.37 5.24
N ALA A 191 2.07 8.87 4.71
CA ALA A 191 0.76 9.53 4.80
C ALA A 191 0.36 9.80 6.26
N VAL A 192 0.39 8.75 7.08
CA VAL A 192 0.10 8.84 8.51
C VAL A 192 1.13 9.71 9.24
N GLY A 193 2.42 9.55 8.92
CA GLY A 193 3.49 10.33 9.53
C GLY A 193 3.40 11.83 9.24
N MET A 194 3.02 12.21 8.02
CA MET A 194 2.76 13.59 7.63
C MET A 194 1.55 14.15 8.36
N ALA A 195 0.46 13.39 8.46
CA ALA A 195 -0.69 13.79 9.26
C ALA A 195 -0.32 14.02 10.74
N ILE A 196 0.60 13.23 11.30
CA ILE A 196 1.14 13.46 12.65
C ILE A 196 1.94 14.77 12.70
N ARG A 197 2.87 15.02 11.75
CA ARG A 197 3.68 16.26 11.71
C ARG A 197 2.83 17.52 11.55
N LEU A 198 1.81 17.46 10.68
CA LEU A 198 0.87 18.54 10.42
C LEU A 198 -0.23 18.66 11.50
N LYS A 199 -0.20 17.79 12.52
CA LYS A 199 -1.16 17.76 13.64
C LYS A 199 -2.62 17.47 13.24
N TYR A 200 -2.84 16.85 12.10
CA TYR A 200 -4.17 16.38 11.67
C TYR A 200 -4.64 15.15 12.45
N CYS A 201 -3.72 14.38 13.03
CA CYS A 201 -4.07 13.25 13.89
C CYS A 201 -3.14 13.11 15.09
N LYS A 202 -3.61 12.42 16.13
CA LYS A 202 -2.82 12.05 17.31
C LYS A 202 -2.60 10.54 17.29
N PRO A 203 -1.35 10.06 17.29
CA PRO A 203 -1.10 8.62 17.32
C PRO A 203 -1.53 8.04 18.67
N PRO A 204 -2.07 6.81 18.69
CA PRO A 204 -2.52 6.16 19.93
C PRO A 204 -1.36 5.99 20.92
N ALA A 205 -1.64 6.04 22.22
CA ALA A 205 -0.60 5.97 23.25
C ALA A 205 0.28 4.72 23.11
N ALA A 206 -0.33 3.58 22.79
CA ALA A 206 0.38 2.32 22.56
C ALA A 206 1.38 2.36 21.40
N ALA A 207 1.24 3.28 20.42
CA ALA A 207 2.19 3.44 19.33
C ALA A 207 3.46 4.21 19.76
N LYS A 208 3.39 4.99 20.84
CA LYS A 208 4.48 5.84 21.33
C LYS A 208 5.45 5.10 22.26
N THR A 209 5.07 3.92 22.76
CA THR A 209 5.84 3.17 23.76
C THR A 209 7.06 2.45 23.17
N VAL A 210 7.19 2.38 21.85
CA VAL A 210 8.32 1.71 21.18
C VAL A 210 9.40 2.75 20.88
N PRO A 211 10.64 2.58 21.40
CA PRO A 211 11.76 3.44 21.05
C PRO A 211 12.02 3.51 19.55
N ILE A 212 12.67 4.58 19.09
CA ILE A 212 13.04 4.72 17.67
C ILE A 212 14.08 3.63 17.33
N GLY A 213 13.91 2.97 16.19
CA GLY A 213 14.82 1.91 15.72
C GLY A 213 14.50 0.52 16.27
N GLU A 214 13.60 0.41 17.25
CA GLU A 214 13.19 -0.88 17.80
C GLU A 214 11.93 -1.42 17.10
N LYS A 215 11.92 -2.73 16.88
CA LYS A 215 10.72 -3.48 16.46
C LYS A 215 9.96 -3.92 17.70
N ARG A 216 8.63 -3.99 17.59
CA ARG A 216 7.81 -4.64 18.63
C ARG A 216 8.25 -6.09 18.80
N LYS A 217 8.35 -6.54 20.05
CA LYS A 217 8.52 -7.96 20.36
C LYS A 217 7.34 -8.75 19.77
N ARG A 218 7.62 -9.97 19.30
CA ARG A 218 6.60 -10.88 18.78
C ARG A 218 5.60 -11.21 19.90
N GLY A 219 4.30 -11.17 19.58
CA GLY A 219 3.21 -11.48 20.53
C GLY A 219 2.30 -10.30 20.84
N ARG A 220 1.33 -10.53 21.72
CA ARG A 220 0.34 -9.52 22.13
C ARG A 220 1.03 -8.41 22.94
N PRO A 221 0.81 -7.12 22.63
CA PRO A 221 1.35 -6.03 23.44
C PRO A 221 0.84 -6.10 24.87
N ALA A 222 1.74 -5.95 25.85
CA ALA A 222 1.35 -5.81 27.24
C ALA A 222 0.55 -4.51 27.42
N LYS A 223 -0.53 -4.55 28.20
CA LYS A 223 -1.26 -3.35 28.59
C LYS A 223 -0.34 -2.44 29.42
N ALA A 224 -0.45 -1.13 29.24
CA ALA A 224 0.26 -0.19 30.09
C ALA A 224 -0.14 -0.44 31.56
N LYS A 225 0.86 -0.57 32.44
CA LYS A 225 0.61 -0.63 33.88
C LYS A 225 0.16 0.76 34.34
N PRO A 226 -0.89 0.88 35.18
CA PRO A 226 -1.25 2.16 35.76
C PRO A 226 -0.05 2.75 36.52
N ALA A 227 0.10 4.08 36.45
CA ALA A 227 1.12 4.78 37.22
C ALA A 227 0.91 4.49 38.71
N LEU A 228 2.00 4.23 39.44
CA LEU A 228 1.98 3.96 40.87
C LEU A 228 1.33 5.16 41.58
N LEU A 229 0.12 4.98 42.13
CA LEU A 229 -0.45 5.93 43.07
C LEU A 229 0.34 5.75 44.36
N VAL A 230 1.30 6.64 44.61
CA VAL A 230 1.96 6.73 45.92
C VAL A 230 0.89 7.22 46.89
N GLN A 231 0.52 6.37 47.86
CA GLN A 231 -0.31 6.75 49.00
C GLN A 231 0.55 7.40 50.08
#